data_AF-A0A936SBZ8-F1
#
_entry.id   AF-A0A936SBZ8-F1
#
_cell.length_a   1.000
_cell.length_b   1.000
_cell.length_c   1.000
_cell.angle_alpha   90.00
_cell.angle_beta   90.00
_cell.angle_gamma   90.00
#
_symmetry.space_group_name_H-M   'P 1'
#
loop_
_entity.id
_entity.type
_entity.pdbx_description
1 polymer ?
#
loop_
_entity_poly.entity_id
_entity_poly.type
_entity_poly.pdbx_seq_one_letter_code
_entity_poly.pdbx_strand_id
1 'polypeptide(L)'
;MKAPLVAIIGRPNVGKSTLFNRLTGSRKAIVGDEPGITRDRMFGEVEWKAQMFRLVDTGGIVPDDDAIIPANIFKQASHAIEESVAIIWVLDTRAGITPLDEELEFCSEIPESR
;
A
#
# COMPACT_ATOMS: atom_id res chain seq x y z
N MET A 1 -2.28 20.18 10.00
CA MET A 1 -1.68 18.84 10.17
C MET A 1 -2.26 17.93 9.09
N LYS A 2 -1.42 17.17 8.37
CA LYS A 2 -1.88 16.17 7.39
C LYS A 2 -2.60 15.05 8.17
N ALA A 3 -3.75 14.57 7.71
CA ALA A 3 -4.41 13.44 8.38
C ALA A 3 -3.49 12.20 8.37
N PRO A 4 -3.50 11.38 9.44
CA PRO A 4 -2.64 10.19 9.56
C PRO A 4 -2.76 9.30 8.32
N LEU A 5 -1.64 8.75 7.84
CA LEU A 5 -1.61 7.87 6.67
C LEU A 5 -1.48 6.41 7.11
N VAL A 6 -2.27 5.54 6.51
CA VAL A 6 -2.20 4.09 6.70
C VAL A 6 -1.93 3.45 5.34
N ALA A 7 -0.90 2.62 5.25
CA ALA A 7 -0.57 1.89 4.02
C ALA A 7 -1.21 0.50 4.01
N ILE A 8 -1.76 0.09 2.86
CA ILE A 8 -2.12 -1.30 2.60
C ILE A 8 -1.02 -1.92 1.75
N ILE A 9 -0.40 -2.98 2.27
CA ILE A 9 0.64 -3.75 1.58
C ILE A 9 0.22 -5.21 1.42
N GLY A 10 0.96 -5.92 0.57
CA GLY A 10 0.77 -7.34 0.30
C GLY A 10 1.01 -7.64 -1.18
N ARG A 11 1.31 -8.91 -1.48
CA ARG A 11 1.58 -9.35 -2.85
C ARG A 11 0.39 -9.09 -3.81
N PRO A 12 0.59 -9.18 -5.14
CA PRO A 12 -0.51 -9.05 -6.09
C PRO A 12 -1.68 -10.02 -5.79
N ASN A 13 -2.90 -9.58 -6.09
CA ASN A 13 -4.14 -10.37 -6.04
C ASN A 13 -4.60 -10.90 -4.67
N VAL A 14 -4.06 -10.41 -3.54
CA VAL A 14 -4.54 -10.77 -2.18
C VAL A 14 -5.81 -10.02 -1.72
N GLY A 15 -6.34 -9.12 -2.55
CA GLY A 15 -7.56 -8.35 -2.23
C GLY A 15 -7.33 -6.98 -1.60
N LYS A 16 -6.12 -6.41 -1.70
CA LYS A 16 -5.79 -5.04 -1.24
C LYS A 16 -6.81 -4.00 -1.69
N SER A 17 -7.07 -3.91 -2.99
CA SER A 17 -7.99 -2.92 -3.56
C SER A 17 -9.45 -3.17 -3.16
N THR A 18 -9.84 -4.43 -2.91
CA THR A 18 -11.15 -4.76 -2.32
C THR A 18 -11.27 -4.23 -0.90
N LEU A 19 -10.23 -4.38 -0.07
CA LEU A 19 -10.18 -3.83 1.28
C LEU A 19 -10.18 -2.30 1.25
N PHE A 20 -9.35 -1.70 0.41
CA PHE A 20 -9.28 -0.25 0.21
C PHE A 20 -10.65 0.34 -0.13
N ASN A 21 -11.32 -0.20 -1.15
CA ASN A 21 -12.64 0.28 -1.59
C ASN A 21 -13.70 0.12 -0.50
N ARG A 22 -13.63 -0.96 0.28
CA ARG A 22 -14.54 -1.20 1.40
C ARG A 22 -14.34 -0.18 2.52
N LEU A 23 -13.10 0.11 2.89
CA LEU A 23 -12.78 1.04 3.99
C LEU A 23 -13.07 2.50 3.63
N THR A 24 -12.77 2.90 2.40
CA THR A 24 -12.94 4.28 1.92
C THR A 24 -14.38 4.61 1.51
N GLY A 25 -15.27 3.62 1.47
CA GLY A 25 -16.66 3.80 1.02
C GLY A 25 -16.81 4.35 -0.40
N SER A 26 -15.73 4.34 -1.20
CA SER A 26 -15.58 5.23 -2.34
C SER A 26 -16.00 4.60 -3.68
N ARG A 27 -16.77 5.38 -4.48
CA ARG A 27 -16.75 5.40 -5.97
C ARG A 27 -15.63 6.30 -6.52
N LYS A 28 -14.85 6.98 -5.66
CA LYS A 28 -13.76 7.90 -6.01
C LYS A 28 -12.50 7.60 -5.20
N ALA A 29 -11.72 6.63 -5.66
CA ALA A 29 -10.31 6.61 -5.33
C ALA A 29 -9.64 7.81 -6.00
N ILE A 30 -8.80 8.55 -5.26
CA ILE A 30 -8.03 9.67 -5.83
C ILE A 30 -6.67 9.09 -6.24
N VAL A 31 -6.37 9.16 -7.54
CA VAL A 31 -5.04 8.83 -8.07
C VAL A 31 -4.13 10.03 -7.84
N GLY A 32 -2.94 9.80 -7.27
CA GLY A 32 -1.93 10.85 -7.09
C GLY A 32 -1.12 11.08 -8.36
N ASP A 33 -1.00 12.34 -8.81
CA ASP A 33 -0.25 12.79 -10.01
C ASP A 33 1.06 13.54 -9.62
N GLU A 34 1.88 12.99 -8.72
CA GLU A 34 3.20 13.59 -8.41
C GLU A 34 4.26 13.20 -9.46
N PRO A 35 5.00 14.17 -10.05
CA PRO A 35 6.02 13.87 -11.06
C PRO A 35 7.16 13.02 -10.48
N GLY A 36 7.37 11.82 -11.01
CA GLY A 36 8.42 10.88 -10.59
C GLY A 36 7.93 9.64 -9.84
N ILE A 37 6.63 9.54 -9.57
CA ILE A 37 5.97 8.37 -8.99
C ILE A 37 4.96 7.89 -10.03
N THR A 38 5.13 6.68 -10.55
CA THR A 38 4.23 6.13 -11.57
C THR A 38 2.79 5.98 -11.04
N ARG A 39 1.84 6.10 -11.97
CA ARG A 39 0.38 6.32 -11.91
C ARG A 39 -0.51 5.48 -10.97
N ASP A 40 -0.01 4.60 -10.11
CA ASP A 40 -0.84 3.49 -9.53
C ASP A 40 -1.11 3.56 -8.03
N ARG A 41 -0.91 4.71 -7.35
CA ARG A 41 -1.28 4.85 -5.93
C ARG A 41 -2.68 5.43 -5.77
N MET A 42 -3.55 4.65 -5.14
CA MET A 42 -4.90 5.08 -4.79
C MET A 42 -4.89 5.62 -3.35
N PHE A 43 -5.27 6.88 -3.20
CA PHE A 43 -5.53 7.50 -1.90
C PHE A 43 -7.03 7.59 -1.66
N GLY A 44 -7.43 7.35 -0.42
CA GLY A 44 -8.81 7.48 0.01
C GLY A 44 -8.90 7.93 1.46
N GLU A 45 -9.98 8.62 1.78
CA GLU A 45 -10.26 9.02 3.16
C GLU A 45 -11.14 7.98 3.82
N VAL A 46 -10.87 7.70 5.09
CA VAL A 46 -11.62 6.74 5.90
C VAL A 46 -12.04 7.41 7.20
N GLU A 47 -13.31 7.28 7.53
CA GLU A 47 -13.83 7.57 8.87
C GLU A 47 -14.04 6.24 9.61
N TRP A 48 -13.37 6.06 10.75
CA TRP A 48 -13.58 4.91 11.62
C TRP A 48 -13.71 5.37 13.07
N LYS A 49 -14.84 5.05 13.72
CA LYS A 49 -15.12 5.47 15.11
C LYS A 49 -14.91 6.98 15.34
N ALA A 50 -15.41 7.82 14.42
CA ALA A 50 -15.24 9.27 14.43
C ALA A 50 -13.79 9.78 14.32
N GLN A 51 -12.85 8.93 13.89
CA GLN A 51 -11.49 9.34 13.54
C GLN A 51 -11.28 9.28 12.03
N MET A 52 -10.67 10.34 11.49
CA MET A 52 -10.33 10.45 10.08
C MET A 52 -8.87 10.06 9.84
N PHE A 53 -8.64 9.21 8.85
CA PHE A 53 -7.30 8.91 8.35
C PHE A 53 -7.32 8.74 6.84
N ARG A 54 -6.14 8.83 6.24
CA ARG A 54 -5.92 8.57 4.82
C ARG A 54 -5.41 7.15 4.67
N LEU A 55 -5.92 6.46 3.66
CA LEU A 55 -5.51 5.13 3.27
C LEU A 55 -4.77 5.24 1.94
N VAL A 56 -3.65 4.54 1.79
CA VAL A 56 -2.95 4.37 0.51
C VAL A 56 -2.91 2.89 0.15
N ASP A 57 -3.48 2.53 -0.99
CA ASP A 57 -3.17 1.25 -1.65
C ASP A 57 -1.85 1.47 -2.39
N THR A 58 -0.80 0.73 -2.03
CA THR A 58 0.50 0.84 -2.70
C THR A 58 0.48 0.28 -4.13
N GLY A 59 -0.72 0.00 -4.65
CA GLY A 59 -0.95 -0.69 -5.90
C GLY A 59 -0.57 -2.15 -5.74
N GLY A 60 -1.15 -3.01 -6.55
CA GLY A 60 -0.37 -4.15 -7.00
C GLY A 60 0.91 -3.56 -7.56
N ILE A 61 1.99 -3.77 -6.83
CA ILE A 61 3.34 -3.76 -7.33
C ILE A 61 3.30 -4.56 -8.66
N VAL A 62 3.05 -3.89 -9.79
CA VAL A 62 3.04 -4.52 -11.11
C VAL A 62 4.37 -4.13 -11.74
N PRO A 63 5.31 -5.08 -11.89
CA PRO A 63 6.45 -4.86 -12.76
C PRO A 63 5.89 -4.84 -14.18
N ASP A 64 5.98 -3.68 -14.83
CA ASP A 64 5.59 -3.54 -16.23
C ASP A 64 6.59 -4.20 -17.20
N ASP A 65 7.65 -4.84 -16.68
CA ASP A 65 8.66 -5.50 -17.50
C ASP A 65 9.32 -6.66 -16.73
N ASP A 66 9.72 -7.70 -17.47
CA ASP A 66 10.53 -8.86 -17.05
C ASP A 66 11.95 -8.48 -16.55
N ALA A 67 12.17 -7.22 -16.18
CA ALA A 67 13.45 -6.65 -15.78
C ALA A 67 13.47 -6.28 -14.29
N ILE A 68 14.22 -7.06 -13.51
CA ILE A 68 14.70 -6.76 -12.15
C ILE A 68 13.56 -6.28 -11.23
N ILE A 69 12.69 -7.23 -10.93
CA ILE A 69 11.45 -7.08 -10.17
C ILE A 69 11.67 -6.54 -8.73
N PRO A 70 12.67 -6.92 -7.91
CA PRO A 70 12.64 -6.53 -6.49
C PRO A 70 12.87 -5.03 -6.23
N ALA A 71 13.90 -4.41 -6.82
CA ALA A 71 14.38 -3.09 -6.39
C ALA A 71 13.40 -1.92 -6.66
N ASN A 72 12.69 -1.95 -7.79
CA ASN A 72 11.76 -0.88 -8.17
C ASN A 72 10.45 -0.96 -7.39
N ILE A 73 10.02 -2.19 -7.09
CA ILE A 73 8.90 -2.52 -6.21
C ILE A 73 9.14 -1.94 -4.81
N PHE A 74 10.33 -2.19 -4.26
CA PHE A 74 10.68 -1.72 -2.91
C PHE A 74 10.75 -0.20 -2.83
N LYS A 75 11.33 0.48 -3.84
CA LYS A 75 11.46 1.94 -3.85
C LYS A 75 10.11 2.66 -3.96
N GLN A 76 9.12 2.00 -4.57
CA GLN A 76 7.76 2.51 -4.66
C GLN A 76 6.95 2.22 -3.39
N ALA A 77 7.10 1.06 -2.75
CA ALA A 77 6.45 0.81 -1.46
C ALA A 77 7.04 1.69 -0.34
N SER A 78 8.36 1.91 -0.34
CA SER A 78 9.09 2.56 0.75
C SER A 78 8.58 3.97 1.09
N HIS A 79 8.34 4.82 0.09
CA HIS A 79 7.89 6.20 0.34
C HIS A 79 6.52 6.27 1.04
N ALA A 80 5.59 5.38 0.67
CA ALA A 80 4.28 5.36 1.30
C ALA A 80 4.34 4.79 2.72
N ILE A 81 5.21 3.80 2.94
CA ILE A 81 5.46 3.19 4.26
C ILE A 81 6.13 4.20 5.20
N GLU A 82 7.13 4.94 4.74
CA GLU A 82 7.84 5.98 5.51
C GLU A 82 6.91 7.10 5.98
N GLU A 83 5.92 7.50 5.17
CA GLU A 83 4.93 8.50 5.58
C GLU A 83 3.79 7.93 6.45
N SER A 84 3.68 6.60 6.55
CA SER A 84 2.57 5.95 7.22
C SER A 84 2.79 5.84 8.72
N VAL A 85 1.72 5.97 9.49
CA VAL A 85 1.71 5.75 10.94
C VAL A 85 1.30 4.32 11.30
N ALA A 86 0.71 3.58 10.35
CA ALA A 86 0.36 2.19 10.49
C ALA A 86 0.37 1.48 9.14
N ILE A 87 0.59 0.16 9.17
CA ILE A 87 0.55 -0.71 8.00
C ILE A 87 -0.56 -1.76 8.19
N ILE A 88 -1.30 -2.03 7.11
CA ILE A 88 -2.21 -3.16 6.97
C ILE A 88 -1.60 -4.12 5.96
N TRP A 89 -1.07 -5.23 6.44
CA TRP A 89 -0.53 -6.29 5.58
C TRP A 89 -1.59 -7.35 5.28
N VAL A 90 -1.95 -7.48 4.00
CA VAL A 90 -2.96 -8.43 3.53
C VAL A 90 -2.29 -9.69 2.97
N LEU A 91 -2.68 -10.85 3.50
CA LEU A 91 -2.19 -12.18 3.10
C LEU A 91 -3.36 -13.06 2.61
N ASP A 92 -3.10 -13.97 1.66
CA ASP A 92 -4.09 -14.97 1.21
C ASP A 92 -3.83 -16.31 1.91
N THR A 93 -4.70 -16.66 2.86
CA THR A 93 -4.59 -17.90 3.64
C THR A 93 -4.73 -19.17 2.81
N ARG A 94 -5.32 -19.11 1.60
CA ARG A 94 -5.48 -20.28 0.73
C ARG A 94 -4.17 -20.67 0.04
N ALA A 95 -3.31 -19.69 -0.22
CA ALA A 95 -2.00 -19.90 -0.83
C ALA A 95 -0.91 -20.22 0.22
N GLY A 96 -1.19 -19.95 1.51
CA GLY A 96 -0.16 -19.96 2.54
C GLY A 96 0.83 -18.79 2.37
N ILE A 97 1.97 -18.89 3.04
CA ILE A 97 3.07 -17.95 2.89
C ILE A 97 3.80 -18.25 1.57
N THR A 98 4.06 -17.21 0.77
CA THR A 98 4.79 -17.31 -0.49
C THR A 98 6.13 -16.58 -0.40
N PRO A 99 7.11 -16.89 -1.27
CA PRO A 99 8.38 -16.15 -1.30
C PRO A 99 8.21 -14.64 -1.48
N LEU A 100 7.17 -14.21 -2.20
CA LEU A 100 6.87 -12.78 -2.36
C LEU A 100 6.33 -12.14 -1.08
N ASP A 101 5.72 -12.92 -0.19
CA ASP A 101 5.35 -12.42 1.15
C ASP A 101 6.60 -12.24 2.02
N GLU A 102 7.57 -13.17 1.94
CA GLU A 102 8.87 -13.05 2.63
C GLU A 102 9.67 -11.84 2.12
N GLU A 103 9.71 -11.63 0.80
CA GLU A 103 10.34 -10.43 0.21
C GLU A 103 9.71 -9.12 0.71
N LEU A 104 8.39 -9.12 0.97
CA LEU A 104 7.66 -7.96 1.47
C LEU A 104 7.73 -7.78 2.99
N GLU A 105 8.32 -8.72 3.73
CA GLU A 105 8.46 -8.64 5.20
C GLU A 105 9.16 -7.34 5.62
N PHE A 106 10.21 -6.92 4.91
CA PHE A 106 10.91 -5.66 5.16
C PHE A 106 9.99 -4.42 5.07
N CYS A 107 8.96 -4.48 4.24
CA CYS A 107 7.97 -3.41 4.09
C CYS A 107 6.90 -3.41 5.19
N SER A 108 6.86 -4.43 6.05
CA SER A 108 5.86 -4.57 7.10
C SER A 108 6.14 -3.72 8.35
N GLU A 109 7.32 -3.11 8.41
CA GLU A 109 7.75 -2.24 9.50
C GLU A 109 7.83 -0.79 9.02
N ILE A 110 7.37 0.14 9.85
CA ILE A 110 7.58 1.57 9.63
C ILE A 110 8.93 1.92 10.25
N PRO A 111 9.90 2.41 9.47
CA PRO A 111 11.18 2.82 10.03
C PRO A 111 10.95 3.87 11.13
N GLU A 112 11.47 3.63 12.33
CA GLU A 112 11.53 4.70 13.33
C GLU A 112 12.36 5.84 12.73
N SER A 113 11.74 7.02 12.58
CA SER A 113 12.42 8.21 12.10
C SER A 113 13.69 8.44 12.92
N ARG A 114 14.86 8.36 12.29
CA ARG A 114 16.09 8.90 12.87
C ARG A 114 16.02 10.41 13.01
#